data_AF-F3Z344-F1
#
_entry.id   AF-F3Z344-F1
#
_cell.length_a   1.000
_cell.length_b   1.000
_cell.length_c   1.000
_cell.angle_alpha   90.00
_cell.angle_beta   90.00
_cell.angle_gamma   90.00
#
_symmetry.space_group_name_H-M   'P 1'
#
loop_
_entity.id
_entity.type
_entity.pdbx_description
1 polymer ?
#
loop_
_entity_poly.entity_id
_entity_poly.type
_entity_poly.pdbx_seq_one_letter_code
_entity_poly.pdbx_strand_id
1 'polypeptide(L)'
;MIRRVFALALGGVLMCLFVHAMADQVFAQLTPRRHIARFIPIRPPLESGFTSLTTVGDSEDGWVMTGHGATADGEVPFAWRERVVYPLNGLPSGTTGSGRAAGWRGFQENGQTVYKMAVVGVLNNSSGGQAFLWVYDEGFQSLPGLDGVRSEANGMSLSGPMIAGQRQTSRGLEAYYWTANGGVVDLGDLDGGTVESKAWSVAQDNEAIVGEAQSAQGTQAFLWTPGGNMSGLGDLSGGAYYSSARAVAKPENSALQAVVGVGTSARGQEAFRWTQSGGMQGLGDLAGGTYASVARDVDETGTYVVGSSNTDQGETAFVWDSVYGMRDLRALVADEFGLETDLAGWTLDAATSIATNLTVEDRNDILMIAGSGVDPEGTHCSWRITFTPRDDVETPRQITAARYLLLH
;
A
#
# COMPACT_ATOMS: atom_id res chain seq x y z
N MET A 1 27.97 41.90 -3.83
CA MET A 1 27.39 40.55 -3.76
C MET A 1 26.03 40.48 -3.07
N ILE A 2 25.72 41.31 -2.07
CA ILE A 2 24.45 41.21 -1.30
C ILE A 2 23.19 41.71 -2.05
N ARG A 3 23.31 42.57 -3.08
CA ARG A 3 22.15 43.03 -3.87
C ARG A 3 21.64 42.05 -4.94
N ARG A 4 22.42 41.03 -5.31
CA ARG A 4 21.99 40.01 -6.30
C ARG A 4 21.29 38.81 -5.66
N VAL A 5 21.48 38.57 -4.36
CA VAL A 5 20.82 37.47 -3.63
C VAL A 5 19.39 37.83 -3.25
N PHE A 6 19.10 39.11 -2.93
CA PHE A 6 17.73 39.58 -2.64
C PHE A 6 16.80 39.58 -3.87
N ALA A 7 17.33 39.78 -5.08
CA ALA A 7 16.54 39.78 -6.31
C ALA A 7 16.11 38.36 -6.75
N LEU A 8 16.90 37.32 -6.45
CA LEU A 8 16.49 35.92 -6.68
C LEU A 8 15.46 35.45 -5.65
N ALA A 9 15.58 35.88 -4.39
CA ALA A 9 14.63 35.53 -3.33
C ALA A 9 13.25 36.19 -3.56
N LEU A 10 13.20 37.46 -3.95
CA LEU A 10 11.94 38.12 -4.34
C LEU A 10 11.35 37.53 -5.63
N GLY A 11 12.20 37.13 -6.59
CA GLY A 11 11.77 36.50 -7.84
C GLY A 11 11.09 35.14 -7.63
N GLY A 12 11.60 34.31 -6.71
CA GLY A 12 10.99 33.03 -6.35
C GLY A 12 9.65 33.18 -5.61
N VAL A 13 9.55 34.14 -4.70
CA VAL A 13 8.31 34.42 -3.95
C VAL A 13 7.24 35.07 -4.85
N LEU A 14 7.62 36.00 -5.74
CA LEU A 14 6.69 36.53 -6.74
C LEU A 14 6.23 35.46 -7.74
N MET A 15 7.09 34.51 -8.09
CA MET A 15 6.73 33.41 -9.00
C MET A 15 5.78 32.41 -8.33
N CYS A 16 5.96 32.09 -7.05
CA CYS A 16 5.00 31.30 -6.27
C CYS A 16 3.65 32.01 -6.10
N LEU A 17 3.65 33.33 -5.84
CA LEU A 17 2.43 34.13 -5.72
C LEU A 17 1.72 34.31 -7.08
N PHE A 18 2.46 34.43 -8.19
CA PHE A 18 1.88 34.46 -9.53
C PHE A 18 1.31 33.12 -9.96
N VAL A 19 1.97 32.01 -9.61
CA VAL A 19 1.44 30.67 -9.86
C VAL A 19 0.17 30.46 -9.06
N HIS A 20 0.12 30.83 -7.77
CA HIS A 20 -1.09 30.78 -6.95
C HIS A 20 -2.22 31.66 -7.49
N ALA A 21 -1.96 32.92 -7.82
CA ALA A 21 -2.98 33.85 -8.29
C ALA A 21 -3.53 33.52 -9.69
N MET A 22 -2.70 32.96 -10.58
CA MET A 22 -3.17 32.44 -11.87
C MET A 22 -3.89 31.10 -11.75
N ALA A 23 -3.46 30.24 -10.80
CA ALA A 23 -4.23 29.07 -10.39
C ALA A 23 -5.64 29.50 -9.97
N ASP A 24 -5.75 30.43 -9.02
CA ASP A 24 -7.03 30.88 -8.47
C ASP A 24 -7.97 31.49 -9.53
N GLN A 25 -7.45 32.25 -10.50
CA GLN A 25 -8.27 32.79 -11.59
C GLN A 25 -8.73 31.74 -12.62
N VAL A 26 -7.90 30.72 -12.89
CA VAL A 26 -8.30 29.57 -13.73
C VAL A 26 -9.26 28.66 -12.95
N PHE A 27 -9.11 28.56 -11.62
CA PHE A 27 -9.93 27.74 -10.72
C PHE A 27 -11.34 28.29 -10.47
N ALA A 28 -11.52 29.61 -10.47
CA ALA A 28 -12.85 30.23 -10.37
C ALA A 28 -13.78 29.91 -11.56
N GLN A 29 -13.24 29.43 -12.69
CA GLN A 29 -14.01 29.02 -13.87
C GLN A 29 -14.32 27.51 -13.91
N LEU A 30 -13.81 26.71 -12.95
CA LEU A 30 -13.82 25.24 -12.98
C LEU A 30 -14.63 24.58 -11.86
N THR A 31 -15.60 25.28 -11.26
CA THR A 31 -16.55 24.61 -10.36
C THR A 31 -17.62 23.83 -11.14
N PRO A 32 -17.84 22.53 -10.85
CA PRO A 32 -17.09 21.65 -9.95
C PRO A 32 -16.02 20.82 -10.71
N ARG A 33 -14.98 20.38 -9.98
CA ARG A 33 -13.85 19.52 -10.44
C ARG A 33 -14.28 18.07 -10.80
N ARG A 34 -15.47 17.90 -11.40
CA ARG A 34 -16.22 16.65 -11.61
C ARG A 34 -15.60 15.60 -12.55
N HIS A 35 -14.42 15.83 -13.13
CA HIS A 35 -14.01 15.09 -14.34
C HIS A 35 -12.62 14.46 -14.33
N ILE A 36 -11.90 14.47 -13.20
CA ILE A 36 -10.57 13.84 -13.12
C ILE A 36 -10.51 12.61 -12.21
N ALA A 37 -11.47 12.43 -11.30
CA ALA A 37 -11.55 11.25 -10.43
C ALA A 37 -12.60 10.28 -10.94
N ARG A 38 -12.39 8.98 -10.72
CA ARG A 38 -13.38 7.93 -10.96
C ARG A 38 -13.40 6.95 -9.81
N PHE A 39 -14.60 6.68 -9.30
CA PHE A 39 -14.84 5.55 -8.40
C PHE A 39 -15.14 4.29 -9.22
N ILE A 40 -14.48 3.19 -8.89
CA ILE A 40 -14.60 1.91 -9.56
C ILE A 40 -14.91 0.86 -8.48
N PRO A 41 -16.17 0.45 -8.33
CA PRO A 41 -16.52 -0.64 -7.42
C PRO A 41 -16.00 -1.97 -7.98
N ILE A 42 -15.46 -2.81 -7.10
CA ILE A 42 -14.96 -4.15 -7.42
C ILE A 42 -15.87 -5.14 -6.71
N ARG A 43 -16.87 -5.59 -7.47
CA ARG A 43 -17.91 -6.48 -6.96
C ARG A 43 -17.65 -7.92 -7.40
N PRO A 44 -18.09 -8.91 -6.59
CA PRO A 44 -18.18 -10.29 -7.04
C PRO A 44 -18.85 -10.40 -8.43
N PRO A 45 -18.22 -11.04 -9.42
CA PRO A 45 -18.92 -11.40 -10.65
C PRO A 45 -20.09 -12.33 -10.35
N LEU A 46 -21.24 -12.12 -11.00
CA LEU A 46 -22.45 -12.96 -10.83
C LEU A 46 -22.18 -14.47 -11.02
N GLU A 47 -21.18 -14.83 -11.83
CA GLU A 47 -20.84 -16.22 -12.18
C GLU A 47 -19.66 -16.78 -11.38
N SER A 48 -19.00 -15.99 -10.54
CA SER A 48 -17.75 -16.37 -9.87
C SER A 48 -17.91 -17.18 -8.58
N GLY A 49 -19.11 -17.21 -8.00
CA GLY A 49 -19.37 -17.82 -6.70
C GLY A 49 -18.89 -17.00 -5.49
N PHE A 50 -18.30 -15.82 -5.70
CA PHE A 50 -17.95 -14.90 -4.62
C PHE A 50 -19.19 -14.21 -4.03
N THR A 51 -19.21 -14.03 -2.71
CA THR A 51 -20.24 -13.28 -1.97
C THR A 51 -19.69 -11.98 -1.37
N SER A 52 -18.38 -11.86 -1.23
CA SER A 52 -17.68 -10.65 -0.80
C SER A 52 -16.26 -10.63 -1.38
N LEU A 53 -15.66 -9.45 -1.42
CA LEU A 53 -14.27 -9.25 -1.83
C LEU A 53 -13.59 -8.25 -0.90
N THR A 54 -12.45 -8.63 -0.35
CA THR A 54 -11.62 -7.76 0.49
C THR A 54 -10.22 -7.65 -0.11
N THR A 55 -9.87 -6.49 -0.63
CA THR A 55 -8.50 -6.15 -1.03
C THR A 55 -7.63 -6.05 0.20
N VAL A 56 -6.46 -6.68 0.14
CA VAL A 56 -5.46 -6.69 1.22
C VAL A 56 -4.15 -6.04 0.76
N GLY A 57 -3.85 -6.11 -0.53
CA GLY A 57 -2.71 -5.43 -1.10
C GLY A 57 -2.85 -5.29 -2.61
N ASP A 58 -1.82 -4.77 -3.23
CA ASP A 58 -1.77 -4.50 -4.64
C ASP A 58 -0.37 -4.68 -5.19
N SER A 59 -0.24 -4.48 -6.50
CA SER A 59 1.04 -4.22 -7.12
C SER A 59 1.38 -2.76 -6.93
N GLU A 60 2.66 -2.47 -6.70
CA GLU A 60 3.18 -1.12 -6.44
C GLU A 60 2.85 -0.09 -7.54
N ASP A 61 2.53 -0.57 -8.75
CA ASP A 61 2.05 0.24 -9.87
C ASP A 61 0.51 0.37 -9.92
N GLY A 62 -0.21 -0.05 -8.88
CA GLY A 62 -1.66 0.05 -8.75
C GLY A 62 -2.48 -0.70 -9.81
N TRP A 63 -1.86 -1.58 -10.60
CA TRP A 63 -2.53 -2.24 -11.73
C TRP A 63 -3.24 -3.54 -11.34
N VAL A 64 -2.70 -4.24 -10.37
CA VAL A 64 -3.22 -5.50 -9.85
C VAL A 64 -3.59 -5.26 -8.39
N MET A 65 -4.84 -5.53 -8.02
CA MET A 65 -5.21 -5.66 -6.61
C MET A 65 -5.30 -7.13 -6.26
N THR A 66 -5.00 -7.48 -5.02
CA THR A 66 -5.15 -8.84 -4.52
C THR A 66 -5.79 -8.85 -3.14
N GLY A 67 -6.34 -10.00 -2.79
CA GLY A 67 -6.98 -10.21 -1.52
C GLY A 67 -7.60 -11.58 -1.42
N HIS A 68 -8.71 -11.66 -0.69
CA HIS A 68 -9.53 -12.85 -0.58
C HIS A 68 -10.99 -12.51 -0.84
N GLY A 69 -11.74 -13.48 -1.35
CA GLY A 69 -13.18 -13.42 -1.47
C GLY A 69 -13.83 -14.61 -0.79
N ALA A 70 -14.98 -14.39 -0.16
CA ALA A 70 -15.75 -15.47 0.42
C ALA A 70 -16.53 -16.21 -0.67
N THR A 71 -16.51 -17.54 -0.63
CA THR A 71 -17.33 -18.42 -1.47
C THR A 71 -18.12 -19.39 -0.59
N ALA A 72 -19.01 -20.20 -1.18
CA ALA A 72 -19.69 -21.27 -0.46
C ALA A 72 -18.73 -22.31 0.14
N ASP A 73 -17.55 -22.46 -0.46
CA ASP A 73 -16.55 -23.48 -0.11
C ASP A 73 -15.41 -22.91 0.78
N GLY A 74 -15.43 -21.61 1.08
CA GLY A 74 -14.44 -20.92 1.91
C GLY A 74 -13.81 -19.70 1.25
N GLU A 75 -12.79 -19.14 1.90
CA GLU A 75 -12.05 -17.98 1.38
C GLU A 75 -11.10 -18.38 0.25
N VAL A 76 -11.24 -17.72 -0.90
CA VAL A 76 -10.43 -17.96 -2.08
C VAL A 76 -9.62 -16.70 -2.41
N PRO A 77 -8.30 -16.80 -2.58
CA PRO A 77 -7.50 -15.65 -2.99
C PRO A 77 -7.90 -15.22 -4.41
N PHE A 78 -7.88 -13.91 -4.65
CA PHE A 78 -8.16 -13.33 -5.97
C PHE A 78 -7.09 -12.34 -6.40
N ALA A 79 -7.03 -12.11 -7.70
CA ALA A 79 -6.41 -10.93 -8.30
C ALA A 79 -7.50 -10.15 -9.05
N TRP A 80 -7.46 -8.83 -8.99
CA TRP A 80 -8.26 -7.98 -9.84
C TRP A 80 -7.35 -7.23 -10.78
N ARG A 81 -7.71 -7.20 -12.06
CA ARG A 81 -7.06 -6.37 -13.07
C ARG A 81 -8.09 -5.99 -14.12
N GLU A 82 -8.08 -4.73 -14.56
CA GLU A 82 -8.90 -4.27 -15.69
C GLU A 82 -10.40 -4.58 -15.58
N ARG A 83 -10.99 -4.43 -14.38
CA ARG A 83 -12.40 -4.76 -14.07
C ARG A 83 -12.73 -6.25 -14.15
N VAL A 84 -11.73 -7.10 -14.26
CA VAL A 84 -11.86 -8.56 -14.20
C VAL A 84 -11.34 -9.04 -12.85
N VAL A 85 -12.17 -9.81 -12.14
CA VAL A 85 -11.76 -10.58 -10.96
C VAL A 85 -11.32 -11.96 -11.42
N TYR A 86 -10.08 -12.30 -11.13
CA TYR A 86 -9.46 -13.59 -11.38
C TYR A 86 -9.43 -14.37 -10.06
N PRO A 87 -10.24 -15.43 -9.89
CA PRO A 87 -9.96 -16.41 -8.86
C PRO A 87 -8.60 -17.05 -9.17
N LEU A 88 -7.74 -17.21 -8.16
CA LEU A 88 -6.46 -17.87 -8.39
C LEU A 88 -6.70 -19.37 -8.56
N ASN A 89 -6.71 -19.82 -9.81
CA ASN A 89 -6.99 -21.21 -10.19
C ASN A 89 -5.82 -22.14 -9.85
N GLY A 90 -6.14 -23.42 -9.62
CA GLY A 90 -5.15 -24.47 -9.38
C GLY A 90 -4.72 -24.61 -7.91
N LEU A 91 -5.52 -24.10 -6.98
CA LEU A 91 -5.29 -24.29 -5.54
C LEU A 91 -5.21 -25.78 -5.20
N PRO A 92 -4.27 -26.19 -4.32
CA PRO A 92 -4.30 -27.53 -3.76
C PRO A 92 -5.68 -27.84 -3.14
N SER A 93 -6.19 -29.05 -3.38
CA SER A 93 -7.54 -29.41 -2.94
C SER A 93 -7.72 -29.23 -1.43
N GLY A 94 -8.83 -28.61 -1.02
CA GLY A 94 -9.15 -28.36 0.39
C GLY A 94 -8.37 -27.21 1.04
N THR A 95 -7.75 -26.34 0.25
CA THR A 95 -7.08 -25.13 0.78
C THR A 95 -7.92 -23.88 0.57
N THR A 96 -7.94 -23.01 1.58
CA THR A 96 -8.41 -21.62 1.48
C THR A 96 -7.19 -20.69 1.54
N GLY A 97 -7.34 -19.40 1.29
CA GLY A 97 -6.21 -18.49 1.42
C GLY A 97 -6.51 -17.04 1.11
N SER A 98 -5.48 -16.21 1.28
CA SER A 98 -5.52 -14.80 0.95
C SER A 98 -4.29 -14.42 0.15
N GLY A 99 -4.49 -13.73 -0.97
CA GLY A 99 -3.44 -12.92 -1.57
C GLY A 99 -3.13 -11.74 -0.65
N ARG A 100 -1.86 -11.34 -0.59
CA ARG A 100 -1.36 -10.28 0.30
C ARG A 100 -0.60 -9.19 -0.45
N ALA A 101 0.13 -9.56 -1.49
CA ALA A 101 0.81 -8.61 -2.36
C ALA A 101 0.80 -9.13 -3.81
N ALA A 102 0.88 -8.21 -4.75
CA ALA A 102 0.99 -8.52 -6.17
C ALA A 102 2.19 -7.81 -6.80
N GLY A 103 2.58 -8.25 -7.99
CA GLY A 103 3.66 -7.67 -8.76
C GLY A 103 3.75 -8.29 -10.15
N TRP A 104 4.83 -7.99 -10.87
CA TRP A 104 5.10 -8.49 -12.21
C TRP A 104 6.35 -9.33 -12.23
N ARG A 105 6.24 -10.63 -12.50
CA ARG A 105 7.41 -11.50 -12.58
C ARG A 105 7.92 -11.61 -14.01
N GLY A 106 9.21 -11.33 -14.21
CA GLY A 106 9.89 -11.46 -15.51
C GLY A 106 10.34 -12.89 -15.82
N PHE A 107 10.12 -13.33 -17.05
CA PHE A 107 10.53 -14.63 -17.60
C PHE A 107 11.37 -14.41 -18.86
N GLN A 108 12.42 -15.19 -19.04
CA GLN A 108 13.18 -15.16 -20.30
C GLN A 108 12.52 -16.08 -21.33
N GLU A 109 11.94 -15.50 -22.36
CA GLU A 109 11.31 -16.21 -23.48
C GLU A 109 11.92 -15.70 -24.79
N ASN A 110 12.54 -16.59 -25.57
CA ASN A 110 13.20 -16.26 -26.86
C ASN A 110 14.21 -15.09 -26.80
N GLY A 111 14.90 -14.91 -25.68
CA GLY A 111 15.88 -13.83 -25.49
C GLY A 111 15.26 -12.46 -25.12
N GLN A 112 13.97 -12.42 -24.81
CA GLN A 112 13.28 -11.25 -24.28
C GLN A 112 12.72 -11.54 -22.88
N THR A 113 12.54 -10.48 -22.10
CA THR A 113 11.87 -10.58 -20.80
C THR A 113 10.37 -10.38 -20.98
N VAL A 114 9.57 -11.39 -20.65
CA VAL A 114 8.11 -11.33 -20.62
C VAL A 114 7.66 -11.21 -19.17
N TYR A 115 6.88 -10.18 -18.86
CA TYR A 115 6.35 -9.97 -17.51
C TYR A 115 4.95 -10.57 -17.38
N LYS A 116 4.72 -11.36 -16.34
CA LYS A 116 3.42 -11.95 -16.01
C LYS A 116 2.98 -11.48 -14.63
N MET A 117 1.67 -11.29 -14.47
CA MET A 117 1.09 -10.94 -13.18
C MET A 117 1.40 -12.04 -12.16
N ALA A 118 1.90 -11.64 -11.00
CA ALA A 118 2.27 -12.51 -9.91
C ALA A 118 1.55 -12.08 -8.62
N VAL A 119 1.12 -13.06 -7.83
CA VAL A 119 0.46 -12.85 -6.54
C VAL A 119 1.12 -13.74 -5.51
N VAL A 120 1.39 -13.19 -4.33
CA VAL A 120 1.84 -13.95 -3.16
C VAL A 120 0.85 -13.84 -2.02
N GLY A 121 0.90 -14.81 -1.13
CA GLY A 121 0.05 -14.83 0.04
C GLY A 121 0.26 -16.05 0.91
N VAL A 122 -0.80 -16.44 1.60
CA VAL A 122 -0.85 -17.64 2.44
C VAL A 122 -1.98 -18.56 2.00
N LEU A 123 -1.68 -19.85 1.91
CA LEU A 123 -2.65 -20.94 1.84
C LEU A 123 -2.86 -21.53 3.23
N ASN A 124 -4.10 -21.59 3.67
CA ASN A 124 -4.48 -22.29 4.90
C ASN A 124 -4.52 -23.79 4.63
N ASN A 125 -3.70 -24.54 5.37
CA ASN A 125 -3.56 -25.98 5.24
C ASN A 125 -3.24 -26.61 6.61
N SER A 126 -3.03 -27.92 6.64
CA SER A 126 -2.75 -28.68 7.87
C SER A 126 -1.42 -28.31 8.56
N SER A 127 -0.51 -27.58 7.90
CA SER A 127 0.72 -27.05 8.52
C SER A 127 0.53 -25.68 9.18
N GLY A 128 -0.69 -25.12 9.18
CA GLY A 128 -0.99 -23.82 9.82
C GLY A 128 -0.64 -22.60 8.96
N GLY A 129 -0.58 -22.78 7.63
CA GLY A 129 -0.26 -21.74 6.65
C GLY A 129 0.95 -22.11 5.79
N GLN A 130 0.87 -21.91 4.47
CA GLN A 130 1.99 -22.05 3.56
C GLN A 130 2.07 -20.86 2.60
N ALA A 131 3.25 -20.26 2.50
CA ALA A 131 3.53 -19.19 1.54
C ALA A 131 3.39 -19.73 0.12
N PHE A 132 2.73 -18.97 -0.75
CA PHE A 132 2.59 -19.34 -2.15
C PHE A 132 3.04 -18.21 -3.07
N LEU A 133 3.39 -18.61 -4.29
CA LEU A 133 3.49 -17.73 -5.45
C LEU A 133 2.54 -18.26 -6.52
N TRP A 134 1.70 -17.40 -7.05
CA TRP A 134 0.85 -17.69 -8.19
C TRP A 134 1.27 -16.79 -9.34
N VAL A 135 1.36 -17.33 -10.55
CA VAL A 135 1.71 -16.58 -11.76
C VAL A 135 0.62 -16.79 -12.81
N TYR A 136 0.20 -15.69 -13.43
CA TYR A 136 -0.80 -15.71 -14.50
C TYR A 136 -0.38 -16.65 -15.63
N ASP A 137 -1.32 -17.50 -16.06
CA ASP A 137 -1.15 -18.59 -17.04
C ASP A 137 -0.14 -19.70 -16.68
N GLU A 138 0.52 -19.64 -15.52
CA GLU A 138 1.39 -20.72 -15.00
C GLU A 138 0.82 -21.40 -13.75
N GLY A 139 -0.07 -20.73 -13.03
CA GLY A 139 -0.74 -21.24 -11.84
C GLY A 139 0.11 -21.16 -10.57
N PHE A 140 -0.20 -22.00 -9.59
CA PHE A 140 0.50 -22.07 -8.31
C PHE A 140 1.89 -22.67 -8.45
N GLN A 141 2.85 -22.03 -7.79
CA GLN A 141 4.23 -22.45 -7.71
C GLN A 141 4.63 -22.56 -6.24
N SER A 142 5.40 -23.60 -5.93
CA SER A 142 6.07 -23.68 -4.63
C SER A 142 7.19 -22.65 -4.55
N LEU A 143 7.50 -22.24 -3.32
CA LEU A 143 8.67 -21.44 -3.00
C LEU A 143 9.71 -22.40 -2.36
N PRO A 144 10.69 -22.91 -3.13
CA PRO A 144 11.64 -23.89 -2.62
C PRO A 144 12.32 -23.41 -1.34
N GLY A 145 12.31 -24.28 -0.32
CA GLY A 145 12.79 -23.96 1.03
C GLY A 145 11.71 -23.51 2.01
N LEU A 146 10.45 -23.33 1.56
CA LEU A 146 9.27 -23.08 2.40
C LEU A 146 8.26 -24.24 2.37
N ASP A 147 8.54 -25.28 1.58
CA ASP A 147 7.66 -26.44 1.46
C ASP A 147 7.53 -27.21 2.78
N GLY A 148 6.29 -27.47 3.21
CA GLY A 148 6.00 -28.18 4.46
C GLY A 148 6.34 -27.41 5.73
N VAL A 149 6.74 -26.14 5.62
CA VAL A 149 7.03 -25.23 6.73
C VAL A 149 5.89 -24.23 6.86
N ARG A 150 5.45 -23.98 8.11
CA ARG A 150 4.49 -22.91 8.39
C ARG A 150 5.08 -21.59 7.90
N SER A 151 4.48 -20.99 6.89
CA SER A 151 5.01 -19.81 6.21
C SER A 151 3.91 -18.93 5.64
N GLU A 152 4.20 -17.63 5.52
CA GLU A 152 3.33 -16.64 4.90
C GLU A 152 4.20 -15.71 4.05
N ALA A 153 3.74 -15.36 2.85
CA ALA A 153 4.31 -14.29 2.04
C ALA A 153 3.41 -13.06 2.10
N ASN A 154 3.96 -11.91 2.49
CA ASN A 154 3.19 -10.69 2.79
C ASN A 154 3.47 -9.56 1.81
N GLY A 155 4.71 -9.44 1.35
CA GLY A 155 5.16 -8.37 0.47
C GLY A 155 5.89 -8.91 -0.73
N MET A 156 5.80 -8.18 -1.85
CA MET A 156 6.54 -8.45 -3.08
C MET A 156 6.95 -7.11 -3.70
N SER A 157 8.19 -7.02 -4.19
CA SER A 157 8.67 -5.90 -5.00
C SER A 157 7.98 -5.84 -6.37
N LEU A 158 7.81 -4.68 -7.00
CA LEU A 158 7.12 -4.52 -8.30
C LEU A 158 7.53 -5.51 -9.40
N SER A 159 8.83 -5.80 -9.55
CA SER A 159 9.35 -6.71 -10.58
C SER A 159 9.33 -8.20 -10.17
N GLY A 160 8.73 -8.51 -9.03
CA GLY A 160 8.64 -9.84 -8.45
C GLY A 160 9.95 -10.62 -8.20
N PRO A 161 11.18 -10.04 -8.15
CA PRO A 161 12.36 -10.84 -7.83
C PRO A 161 12.43 -11.22 -6.37
N MET A 162 11.83 -10.43 -5.47
CA MET A 162 11.89 -10.62 -4.03
C MET A 162 10.50 -10.70 -3.42
N ILE A 163 10.32 -11.73 -2.60
CA ILE A 163 9.12 -11.97 -1.79
C ILE A 163 9.54 -11.95 -0.34
N ALA A 164 8.85 -11.21 0.52
CA ALA A 164 9.13 -11.19 1.96
C ALA A 164 7.91 -11.64 2.77
N GLY A 165 8.19 -12.20 3.94
CA GLY A 165 7.17 -12.70 4.84
C GLY A 165 7.76 -13.25 6.12
N GLN A 166 7.14 -14.29 6.67
CA GLN A 166 7.63 -15.00 7.85
C GLN A 166 7.52 -16.51 7.70
N ARG A 167 8.43 -17.23 8.36
CA ARG A 167 8.41 -18.70 8.41
C ARG A 167 8.79 -19.23 9.78
N GLN A 168 8.25 -20.40 10.10
CA GLN A 168 8.66 -21.14 11.29
C GLN A 168 10.04 -21.76 11.07
N THR A 169 10.96 -21.52 12.00
CA THR A 169 12.27 -22.16 12.07
C THR A 169 12.42 -22.91 13.40
N SER A 170 13.58 -23.53 13.61
CA SER A 170 13.94 -24.14 14.89
C SER A 170 14.19 -23.11 16.01
N ARG A 171 14.43 -21.84 15.67
CA ARG A 171 14.67 -20.75 16.61
C ARG A 171 13.38 -20.03 17.01
N GLY A 172 12.42 -19.92 16.09
CA GLY A 172 11.18 -19.19 16.29
C GLY A 172 10.49 -18.85 14.96
N LEU A 173 9.67 -17.80 14.95
CA LEU A 173 9.07 -17.27 13.73
C LEU A 173 9.98 -16.19 13.17
N GLU A 174 10.63 -16.41 12.03
CA GLU A 174 11.61 -15.47 11.48
C GLU A 174 11.10 -14.83 10.19
N ALA A 175 11.33 -13.52 10.08
CA ALA A 175 11.17 -12.79 8.84
C ALA A 175 12.18 -13.32 7.82
N TYR A 176 11.75 -13.45 6.57
CA TYR A 176 12.60 -13.92 5.49
C TYR A 176 12.37 -13.08 4.23
N TYR A 177 13.33 -13.13 3.31
CA TYR A 177 13.06 -12.90 1.90
C TYR A 177 13.41 -14.13 1.07
N TRP A 178 12.70 -14.29 -0.05
CA TRP A 178 12.95 -15.33 -1.03
C TRP A 178 13.18 -14.71 -2.39
N THR A 179 14.13 -15.28 -3.13
CA THR A 179 14.32 -14.98 -4.56
C THR A 179 14.43 -16.28 -5.34
N ALA A 180 14.03 -16.27 -6.61
CA ALA A 180 14.06 -17.47 -7.44
C ALA A 180 15.46 -18.09 -7.58
N ASN A 181 16.51 -17.25 -7.58
CA ASN A 181 17.89 -17.70 -7.75
C ASN A 181 18.63 -17.91 -6.43
N GLY A 182 18.22 -17.24 -5.35
CA GLY A 182 18.89 -17.31 -4.04
C GLY A 182 18.19 -18.22 -3.02
N GLY A 183 16.96 -18.62 -3.27
CA GLY A 183 16.14 -19.34 -2.29
C GLY A 183 15.75 -18.46 -1.11
N VAL A 184 15.46 -19.09 0.02
CA VAL A 184 15.06 -18.40 1.27
C VAL A 184 16.29 -17.90 2.02
N VAL A 185 16.24 -16.65 2.47
CA VAL A 185 17.22 -16.03 3.37
C VAL A 185 16.48 -15.47 4.58
N ASP A 186 16.87 -15.91 5.77
CA ASP A 186 16.32 -15.38 7.02
C ASP A 186 16.94 -14.01 7.33
N LEU A 187 16.10 -13.05 7.71
CA LEU A 187 16.51 -11.68 8.05
C LEU A 187 17.07 -11.56 9.47
N GLY A 188 16.84 -12.57 10.30
CA GLY A 188 17.22 -12.60 11.70
C GLY A 188 16.22 -11.92 12.63
N ASP A 189 16.73 -11.47 13.76
CA ASP A 189 15.98 -10.92 14.89
C ASP A 189 16.66 -9.67 15.46
N LEU A 190 15.92 -8.87 16.23
CA LEU A 190 16.50 -7.73 16.96
C LEU A 190 17.07 -8.20 18.29
N ASP A 191 18.20 -7.60 18.69
CA ASP A 191 18.91 -7.99 19.90
C ASP A 191 18.04 -7.92 21.18
N GLY A 192 18.21 -8.95 22.02
CA GLY A 192 17.63 -9.04 23.35
C GLY A 192 16.14 -9.39 23.42
N GLY A 193 15.48 -9.61 22.27
CA GLY A 193 14.12 -10.15 22.19
C GLY A 193 14.08 -11.68 22.07
N THR A 194 12.87 -12.24 22.02
CA THR A 194 12.67 -13.61 21.50
C THR A 194 12.81 -13.61 19.99
N VAL A 195 13.11 -14.76 19.39
CA VAL A 195 13.17 -14.90 17.92
C VAL A 195 11.76 -14.88 17.35
N GLU A 196 11.25 -13.68 17.10
CA GLU A 196 9.97 -13.43 16.45
C GLU A 196 10.07 -12.17 15.60
N SER A 197 10.03 -12.34 14.28
CA SER A 197 10.04 -11.25 13.30
C SER A 197 9.12 -11.57 12.12
N LYS A 198 8.50 -10.53 11.54
CA LYS A 198 7.62 -10.64 10.36
C LYS A 198 7.91 -9.49 9.40
N ALA A 199 8.21 -9.81 8.14
CA ALA A 199 8.32 -8.81 7.09
C ALA A 199 6.94 -8.56 6.46
N TRP A 200 6.57 -7.30 6.29
CA TRP A 200 5.26 -6.90 5.74
C TRP A 200 5.37 -6.32 4.33
N SER A 201 6.45 -5.60 4.02
CA SER A 201 6.62 -4.92 2.73
C SER A 201 8.07 -4.92 2.27
N VAL A 202 8.26 -4.88 0.95
CA VAL A 202 9.54 -4.85 0.23
C VAL A 202 9.54 -3.63 -0.68
N ALA A 203 10.63 -2.87 -0.67
CA ALA A 203 10.80 -1.74 -1.58
C ALA A 203 10.98 -2.18 -3.05
N GLN A 204 10.63 -1.29 -3.98
CA GLN A 204 10.71 -1.50 -5.44
C GLN A 204 12.03 -2.10 -5.92
N ASP A 205 13.13 -1.57 -5.42
CA ASP A 205 14.49 -1.95 -5.82
C ASP A 205 15.08 -3.11 -5.01
N ASN A 206 14.28 -3.71 -4.11
CA ASN A 206 14.69 -4.83 -3.24
C ASN A 206 15.77 -4.46 -2.22
N GLU A 207 16.04 -3.17 -2.00
CA GLU A 207 17.07 -2.74 -1.07
C GLU A 207 16.54 -2.35 0.32
N ALA A 208 15.24 -2.52 0.56
CA ALA A 208 14.64 -2.33 1.87
C ALA A 208 13.51 -3.32 2.10
N ILE A 209 13.47 -3.89 3.31
CA ILE A 209 12.36 -4.69 3.82
C ILE A 209 11.96 -4.11 5.17
N VAL A 210 10.66 -3.94 5.39
CA VAL A 210 10.12 -3.43 6.65
C VAL A 210 9.14 -4.42 7.26
N GLY A 211 9.01 -4.34 8.58
CA GLY A 211 8.19 -5.28 9.32
C GLY A 211 8.11 -4.97 10.80
N GLU A 212 7.87 -6.00 11.61
CA GLU A 212 7.92 -5.95 13.07
C GLU A 212 8.82 -7.07 13.61
N ALA A 213 9.52 -6.82 14.71
CA ALA A 213 10.35 -7.81 15.39
C ALA A 213 10.35 -7.57 16.91
N GLN A 214 10.48 -8.66 17.67
CA GLN A 214 10.68 -8.60 19.12
C GLN A 214 12.08 -8.09 19.44
N SER A 215 12.17 -7.17 20.40
CA SER A 215 13.43 -6.63 20.93
C SER A 215 13.43 -6.66 22.45
N ALA A 216 14.54 -6.29 23.08
CA ALA A 216 14.65 -6.20 24.54
C ALA A 216 13.59 -5.30 25.22
N GLN A 217 13.06 -4.31 24.49
CA GLN A 217 12.08 -3.35 25.01
C GLN A 217 10.62 -3.74 24.69
N GLY A 218 10.41 -4.64 23.73
CA GLY A 218 9.10 -5.02 23.20
C GLY A 218 9.13 -5.16 21.68
N THR A 219 7.97 -5.40 21.06
CA THR A 219 7.83 -5.43 19.60
C THR A 219 8.10 -4.05 19.02
N GLN A 220 8.90 -3.95 17.98
CA GLN A 220 9.08 -2.70 17.25
C GLN A 220 9.18 -2.93 15.75
N ALA A 221 8.86 -1.88 15.01
CA ALA A 221 9.08 -1.82 13.58
C ALA A 221 10.57 -1.97 13.29
N PHE A 222 10.91 -2.67 12.20
CA PHE A 222 12.28 -2.77 11.74
C PHE A 222 12.42 -2.29 10.30
N LEU A 223 13.65 -1.91 9.95
CA LEU A 223 14.14 -1.77 8.59
C LEU A 223 15.33 -2.71 8.40
N TRP A 224 15.29 -3.50 7.34
CA TRP A 224 16.40 -4.31 6.87
C TRP A 224 16.88 -3.78 5.52
N THR A 225 18.20 -3.79 5.31
CA THR A 225 18.85 -3.36 4.06
C THR A 225 19.93 -4.37 3.66
N PRO A 226 20.22 -4.59 2.36
CA PRO A 226 21.30 -5.48 1.94
C PRO A 226 22.65 -5.10 2.58
N GLY A 227 23.29 -6.06 3.27
CA GLY A 227 24.57 -5.84 3.95
C GLY A 227 24.51 -5.09 5.28
N GLY A 228 23.34 -4.60 5.69
CA GLY A 228 23.07 -4.01 7.01
C GLY A 228 22.01 -4.84 7.74
N ASN A 229 22.38 -5.40 8.89
CA ASN A 229 21.47 -6.21 9.71
C ASN A 229 20.14 -5.50 10.01
N MET A 230 19.12 -6.28 10.39
CA MET A 230 17.84 -5.78 10.86
C MET A 230 18.04 -4.68 11.93
N SER A 231 17.47 -3.50 11.70
CA SER A 231 17.59 -2.35 12.58
C SER A 231 16.20 -1.92 13.08
N GLY A 232 16.05 -1.78 14.40
CA GLY A 232 14.81 -1.30 15.02
C GLY A 232 14.58 0.19 14.74
N LEU A 233 13.33 0.57 14.49
CA LEU A 233 12.92 1.95 14.22
C LEU A 233 12.40 2.70 15.46
N GLY A 234 12.34 2.01 16.61
CA GLY A 234 11.78 2.55 17.85
C GLY A 234 10.25 2.53 17.90
N ASP A 235 9.67 3.27 18.83
CA ASP A 235 8.23 3.40 19.05
C ASP A 235 7.78 4.87 19.08
N LEU A 236 6.47 5.08 19.22
CA LEU A 236 5.90 6.38 19.56
C LEU A 236 5.98 6.59 21.07
N SER A 237 6.37 7.79 21.50
CA SER A 237 6.55 8.07 22.92
C SER A 237 5.24 8.06 23.72
N GLY A 238 5.32 7.59 24.97
CA GLY A 238 4.27 7.76 25.98
C GLY A 238 3.23 6.63 26.03
N GLY A 239 3.30 5.66 25.12
CA GLY A 239 2.50 4.44 25.13
C GLY A 239 3.27 3.21 25.63
N ALA A 240 2.71 2.02 25.38
CA ALA A 240 3.45 0.78 25.47
C ALA A 240 4.49 0.71 24.35
N TYR A 241 5.65 0.10 24.61
CA TYR A 241 6.70 -0.04 23.59
C TYR A 241 6.26 -0.99 22.48
N TYR A 242 5.67 -0.41 21.44
CA TYR A 242 5.08 -1.12 20.31
C TYR A 242 5.09 -0.27 19.04
N SER A 243 5.62 -0.87 17.97
CA SER A 243 5.41 -0.40 16.60
C SER A 243 5.49 -1.54 15.59
N SER A 244 4.89 -1.35 14.42
CA SER A 244 4.86 -2.31 13.31
C SER A 244 4.81 -1.54 11.99
N ALA A 245 5.84 -1.69 11.15
CA ALA A 245 5.87 -1.08 9.82
C ALA A 245 5.07 -1.91 8.82
N ARG A 246 4.24 -1.25 8.02
CA ARG A 246 3.34 -1.86 7.04
C ARG A 246 3.78 -1.62 5.60
N ALA A 247 4.35 -0.45 5.31
CA ALA A 247 4.83 -0.10 3.98
C ALA A 247 6.09 0.77 4.00
N VAL A 248 6.82 0.77 2.89
CA VAL A 248 8.08 1.50 2.71
C VAL A 248 8.08 2.26 1.39
N ALA A 249 8.38 3.56 1.46
CA ALA A 249 8.58 4.42 0.30
C ALA A 249 10.07 4.52 -0.01
N LYS A 250 10.53 3.78 -1.02
CA LYS A 250 11.90 3.87 -1.56
C LYS A 250 11.82 3.67 -3.08
N PRO A 251 11.73 4.77 -3.84
CA PRO A 251 11.76 4.71 -5.30
C PRO A 251 13.04 4.03 -5.78
N GLU A 252 12.96 3.40 -6.95
CA GLU A 252 14.11 2.75 -7.56
C GLU A 252 15.33 3.68 -7.63
N ASN A 253 16.50 3.16 -7.23
CA ASN A 253 17.78 3.88 -7.27
C ASN A 253 17.78 5.19 -6.45
N SER A 254 16.87 5.32 -5.48
CA SER A 254 16.73 6.51 -4.63
C SER A 254 16.93 6.18 -3.16
N ALA A 255 17.15 7.22 -2.35
CA ALA A 255 17.20 7.07 -0.91
C ALA A 255 15.82 6.68 -0.35
N LEU A 256 15.82 6.03 0.82
CA LEU A 256 14.61 5.76 1.60
C LEU A 256 13.90 7.08 1.95
N GLN A 257 12.64 7.22 1.54
CA GLN A 257 11.84 8.43 1.78
C GLN A 257 11.06 8.34 3.09
N ALA A 258 10.36 7.23 3.31
CA ALA A 258 9.54 7.02 4.51
C ALA A 258 9.29 5.53 4.79
N VAL A 259 8.97 5.23 6.05
CA VAL A 259 8.36 3.96 6.48
C VAL A 259 7.08 4.31 7.22
N VAL A 260 5.97 3.65 6.93
CA VAL A 260 4.69 3.91 7.59
C VAL A 260 4.15 2.65 8.26
N GLY A 261 3.29 2.84 9.24
CA GLY A 261 2.65 1.73 9.93
C GLY A 261 1.85 2.17 11.13
N VAL A 262 1.92 1.39 12.20
CA VAL A 262 1.18 1.64 13.43
C VAL A 262 2.07 1.51 14.66
N GLY A 263 1.90 2.42 15.62
CA GLY A 263 2.56 2.44 16.92
C GLY A 263 1.58 2.66 18.05
N THR A 264 2.06 2.66 19.29
CA THR A 264 1.25 3.02 20.47
C THR A 264 1.78 4.32 21.06
N SER A 265 0.97 5.38 21.03
CA SER A 265 1.27 6.65 21.70
C SER A 265 0.55 6.75 23.05
N ALA A 266 0.78 7.85 23.77
CA ALA A 266 0.08 8.14 25.03
C ALA A 266 -1.45 8.22 24.90
N ARG A 267 -1.97 8.42 23.68
CA ARG A 267 -3.40 8.54 23.39
C ARG A 267 -4.06 7.24 22.95
N GLY A 268 -3.27 6.26 22.48
CA GLY A 268 -3.77 4.99 21.96
C GLY A 268 -2.93 4.47 20.80
N GLN A 269 -3.51 3.59 20.00
CA GLN A 269 -2.89 3.12 18.77
C GLN A 269 -2.89 4.27 17.75
N GLU A 270 -1.81 4.45 17.01
CA GLU A 270 -1.67 5.59 16.12
C GLU A 270 -0.86 5.22 14.88
N ALA A 271 -1.35 5.64 13.73
CA ALA A 271 -0.61 5.59 12.48
C ALA A 271 0.67 6.42 12.62
N PHE A 272 1.78 5.93 12.08
CA PHE A 272 3.03 6.68 12.09
C PHE A 272 3.62 6.83 10.69
N ARG A 273 4.45 7.86 10.54
CA ARG A 273 5.42 8.00 9.47
C ARG A 273 6.81 8.19 10.09
N TRP A 274 7.73 7.32 9.71
CA TRP A 274 9.13 7.36 10.11
C TRP A 274 9.98 7.87 8.94
N THR A 275 10.93 8.74 9.24
CA THR A 275 11.97 9.16 8.29
C THR A 275 13.33 9.11 8.96
N GLN A 276 14.39 8.95 8.17
CA GLN A 276 15.74 8.86 8.71
C GLN A 276 16.16 10.11 9.48
N SER A 277 15.71 11.30 9.05
CA SER A 277 16.04 12.57 9.71
C SER A 277 15.09 12.96 10.84
N GLY A 278 13.83 12.52 10.77
CA GLY A 278 12.76 12.94 11.68
C GLY A 278 12.37 11.92 12.75
N GLY A 279 12.85 10.67 12.65
CA GLY A 279 12.40 9.58 13.50
C GLY A 279 10.92 9.23 13.27
N MET A 280 10.34 8.50 14.23
CA MET A 280 8.92 8.09 14.19
C MET A 280 8.02 9.25 14.63
N GLN A 281 7.06 9.61 13.78
CA GLN A 281 6.09 10.68 14.06
C GLN A 281 4.67 10.13 13.91
N GLY A 282 3.82 10.38 14.91
CA GLY A 282 2.41 10.03 14.88
C GLY A 282 1.62 10.90 13.91
N LEU A 283 0.64 10.32 13.22
CA LEU A 283 -0.19 10.99 12.21
C LEU A 283 -1.54 11.46 12.77
N GLY A 284 -1.85 11.14 14.03
CA GLY A 284 -3.16 11.38 14.64
C GLY A 284 -4.23 10.39 14.20
N ASP A 285 -5.49 10.75 14.45
CA ASP A 285 -6.70 10.00 14.10
C ASP A 285 -7.75 10.91 13.44
N LEU A 286 -8.72 10.31 12.78
CA LEU A 286 -9.97 10.96 12.44
C LEU A 286 -10.83 11.10 13.70
N ALA A 287 -11.47 12.25 13.88
CA ALA A 287 -12.29 12.53 15.04
C ALA A 287 -13.60 11.71 15.08
N GLY A 288 -14.18 11.56 16.27
CA GLY A 288 -15.50 10.96 16.48
C GLY A 288 -15.48 9.55 17.07
N GLY A 289 -14.36 8.83 16.94
CA GLY A 289 -14.20 7.46 17.45
C GLY A 289 -13.25 7.33 18.64
N THR A 290 -12.83 6.08 18.88
CA THR A 290 -11.68 5.80 19.76
C THR A 290 -10.39 6.22 19.06
N TYR A 291 -9.44 6.81 19.79
CA TYR A 291 -8.15 7.20 19.23
C TYR A 291 -7.36 5.98 18.73
N ALA A 292 -7.50 5.69 17.44
CA ALA A 292 -6.95 4.52 16.77
C ALA A 292 -6.85 4.77 15.27
N SER A 293 -5.63 4.68 14.73
CA SER A 293 -5.39 4.74 13.29
C SER A 293 -4.25 3.80 12.88
N VAL A 294 -4.27 3.38 11.62
CA VAL A 294 -3.26 2.49 11.01
C VAL A 294 -2.92 3.01 9.61
N ALA A 295 -1.66 3.37 9.38
CA ALA A 295 -1.17 3.57 8.02
C ALA A 295 -0.92 2.21 7.37
N ARG A 296 -1.56 1.97 6.23
CA ARG A 296 -1.48 0.69 5.50
C ARG A 296 -0.51 0.78 4.35
N ASP A 297 -0.47 1.92 3.68
CA ASP A 297 0.40 2.12 2.53
C ASP A 297 0.85 3.59 2.39
N VAL A 298 1.91 3.80 1.62
CA VAL A 298 2.50 5.11 1.34
C VAL A 298 2.95 5.17 -0.10
N ASP A 299 2.75 6.32 -0.75
CA ASP A 299 3.18 6.51 -2.12
C ASP A 299 4.70 6.47 -2.26
N GLU A 300 5.19 6.26 -3.48
CA GLU A 300 6.63 6.12 -3.76
C GLU A 300 7.45 7.33 -3.27
N THR A 301 6.86 8.52 -3.23
CA THR A 301 7.54 9.75 -2.79
C THR A 301 7.60 9.88 -1.26
N GLY A 302 6.85 9.07 -0.52
CA GLY A 302 6.71 9.17 0.93
C GLY A 302 5.87 10.35 1.39
N THR A 303 5.10 10.98 0.50
CA THR A 303 4.31 12.19 0.77
C THR A 303 2.90 11.86 1.25
N TYR A 304 2.26 10.86 0.63
CA TYR A 304 0.86 10.52 0.85
C TYR A 304 0.76 9.17 1.52
N VAL A 305 0.06 9.15 2.65
CA VAL A 305 -0.15 7.95 3.44
C VAL A 305 -1.63 7.63 3.44
N VAL A 306 -1.98 6.38 3.18
CA VAL A 306 -3.37 5.92 3.24
C VAL A 306 -3.52 4.83 4.30
N GLY A 307 -4.73 4.68 4.80
CA GLY A 307 -5.01 3.68 5.82
C GLY A 307 -6.43 3.73 6.33
N SER A 308 -6.59 3.39 7.60
CA SER A 308 -7.86 3.47 8.30
C SER A 308 -7.76 4.09 9.68
N SER A 309 -8.84 4.73 10.12
CA SER A 309 -9.00 5.33 11.45
C SER A 309 -10.38 5.01 12.00
N ASN A 310 -10.51 4.90 13.33
CA ASN A 310 -11.81 4.72 13.96
C ASN A 310 -12.56 6.05 14.09
N THR A 311 -13.80 6.08 13.61
CA THR A 311 -14.73 7.21 13.75
C THR A 311 -16.01 6.75 14.47
N ASP A 312 -16.99 7.64 14.58
CA ASP A 312 -18.35 7.29 15.04
C ASP A 312 -19.14 6.45 14.02
N GLN A 313 -18.63 6.33 12.79
CA GLN A 313 -19.21 5.51 11.72
C GLN A 313 -18.56 4.12 11.61
N GLY A 314 -17.51 3.85 12.40
CA GLY A 314 -16.73 2.62 12.34
C GLY A 314 -15.31 2.87 11.83
N GLU A 315 -14.69 1.84 11.24
CA GLU A 315 -13.41 2.01 10.56
C GLU A 315 -13.63 2.89 9.31
N THR A 316 -12.78 3.88 9.08
CA THR A 316 -12.92 4.86 7.98
C THR A 316 -11.60 5.07 7.27
N ALA A 317 -11.63 4.97 5.94
CA ALA A 317 -10.48 5.18 5.09
C ALA A 317 -9.99 6.64 5.18
N PHE A 318 -8.68 6.82 5.35
CA PHE A 318 -8.08 8.14 5.35
C PHE A 318 -7.02 8.30 4.27
N VAL A 319 -6.75 9.56 3.93
CA VAL A 319 -5.50 10.01 3.32
C VAL A 319 -4.85 11.05 4.21
N TRP A 320 -3.53 10.99 4.35
CA TRP A 320 -2.73 11.90 5.15
C TRP A 320 -1.57 12.47 4.34
N ASP A 321 -1.27 13.74 4.58
CA ASP A 321 -0.03 14.40 4.19
C ASP A 321 0.37 15.45 5.24
N SER A 322 1.61 15.93 5.15
CA SER A 322 2.16 16.88 6.13
C SER A 322 1.53 18.28 6.12
N VAL A 323 0.79 18.65 5.07
CA VAL A 323 0.17 19.98 4.91
C VAL A 323 -1.21 19.99 5.54
N TYR A 324 -2.03 18.98 5.27
CA TYR A 324 -3.44 18.95 5.69
C TYR A 324 -3.73 17.98 6.85
N GLY A 325 -2.77 17.13 7.20
CA GLY A 325 -2.99 16.08 8.19
C GLY A 325 -3.94 15.00 7.69
N MET A 326 -4.52 14.25 8.64
CA MET A 326 -5.40 13.12 8.32
C MET A 326 -6.78 13.63 7.90
N ARG A 327 -7.26 13.14 6.75
CA ARG A 327 -8.55 13.51 6.16
C ARG A 327 -9.33 12.26 5.81
N ASP A 328 -10.64 12.29 6.05
CA ASP A 328 -11.57 11.28 5.59
C ASP A 328 -11.52 11.22 4.06
N LEU A 329 -11.14 10.06 3.51
CA LEU A 329 -10.97 9.89 2.07
C LEU A 329 -12.30 10.01 1.33
N ARG A 330 -13.38 9.45 1.88
CA ARG A 330 -14.71 9.46 1.25
C ARG A 330 -15.24 10.89 1.16
N ALA A 331 -15.17 11.64 2.25
CA ALA A 331 -15.58 13.04 2.30
C ALA A 331 -14.74 13.87 1.33
N LEU A 332 -13.40 13.72 1.37
CA LEU A 332 -12.49 14.41 0.48
C LEU A 332 -12.87 14.20 -0.99
N VAL A 333 -13.07 12.95 -1.43
CA VAL A 333 -13.34 12.70 -2.85
C VAL A 333 -14.76 13.03 -3.29
N ALA A 334 -15.73 12.99 -2.37
CA ALA A 334 -17.08 13.44 -2.65
C ALA A 334 -17.12 14.95 -2.86
N ASP A 335 -16.51 15.71 -1.95
CA ASP A 335 -16.59 17.18 -1.91
C ASP A 335 -15.66 17.82 -2.95
N GLU A 336 -14.40 17.38 -3.03
CA GLU A 336 -13.38 18.01 -3.88
C GLU A 336 -13.40 17.50 -5.32
N PHE A 337 -13.83 16.26 -5.57
CA PHE A 337 -13.85 15.66 -6.91
C PHE A 337 -15.25 15.33 -7.43
N GLY A 338 -16.30 15.63 -6.65
CA GLY A 338 -17.69 15.47 -7.08
C GLY A 338 -18.14 14.02 -7.22
N LEU A 339 -17.53 13.09 -6.47
CA LEU A 339 -17.90 11.67 -6.44
C LEU A 339 -19.08 11.37 -5.50
N GLU A 340 -19.78 12.40 -5.00
CA GLU A 340 -20.90 12.26 -4.05
C GLU A 340 -21.98 11.29 -4.55
N THR A 341 -22.35 11.38 -5.83
CA THR A 341 -23.34 10.47 -6.43
C THR A 341 -22.80 9.07 -6.63
N ASP A 342 -21.52 8.92 -6.99
CA ASP A 342 -20.89 7.61 -7.22
C ASP A 342 -20.69 6.82 -5.92
N LEU A 343 -20.50 7.55 -4.81
CA LEU A 343 -20.32 7.03 -3.46
C LEU A 343 -21.63 6.99 -2.65
N ALA A 344 -22.78 7.25 -3.27
CA ALA A 344 -24.06 7.24 -2.57
C ALA A 344 -24.32 5.84 -1.97
N GLY A 345 -24.49 5.78 -0.65
CA GLY A 345 -24.68 4.52 0.10
C GLY A 345 -23.41 3.70 0.34
N TRP A 346 -22.26 4.11 -0.21
CA TRP A 346 -20.98 3.46 0.07
C TRP A 346 -20.35 3.97 1.36
N THR A 347 -19.77 3.03 2.11
CA THR A 347 -18.76 3.29 3.13
C THR A 347 -17.39 2.89 2.58
N LEU A 348 -16.35 3.66 2.92
CA LEU A 348 -14.96 3.32 2.61
C LEU A 348 -14.28 3.02 3.94
N ASP A 349 -14.14 1.74 4.27
CA ASP A 349 -13.71 1.32 5.62
C ASP A 349 -12.18 1.46 5.77
N ALA A 350 -11.43 1.03 4.77
CA ALA A 350 -9.98 1.12 4.78
C ALA A 350 -9.42 1.35 3.38
N ALA A 351 -8.49 2.30 3.25
CA ALA A 351 -7.61 2.39 2.09
C ALA A 351 -6.39 1.50 2.36
N THR A 352 -6.23 0.45 1.56
CA THR A 352 -5.17 -0.54 1.72
C THR A 352 -3.98 -0.27 0.83
N SER A 353 -4.14 0.53 -0.23
CA SER A 353 -3.04 0.83 -1.14
C SER A 353 -3.14 2.18 -1.85
N ILE A 354 -1.97 2.69 -2.28
CA ILE A 354 -1.80 3.94 -3.01
C ILE A 354 -0.62 3.88 -4.01
N ALA A 355 -0.82 4.42 -5.21
CA ALA A 355 0.25 4.55 -6.22
C ALA A 355 0.13 5.87 -7.00
N THR A 356 1.23 6.64 -7.15
CA THR A 356 1.23 8.04 -7.65
C THR A 356 1.95 8.31 -8.98
N ASN A 357 2.37 7.27 -9.70
CA ASN A 357 3.09 7.42 -10.97
C ASN A 357 2.80 6.27 -11.95
N LEU A 358 1.54 6.12 -12.33
CA LEU A 358 1.12 5.07 -13.26
C LEU A 358 1.39 5.52 -14.70
N THR A 359 2.61 5.36 -15.19
CA THR A 359 2.91 5.53 -16.62
C THR A 359 2.93 4.18 -17.32
N VAL A 360 1.83 3.80 -17.96
CA VAL A 360 1.79 2.66 -18.89
C VAL A 360 1.05 3.08 -20.16
N GLU A 361 1.48 2.53 -21.30
CA GLU A 361 0.82 2.70 -22.60
C GLU A 361 -0.70 2.50 -22.45
N ASP A 362 -1.46 3.47 -22.99
CA ASP A 362 -2.93 3.54 -23.02
C ASP A 362 -3.70 4.03 -21.78
N ARG A 363 -3.07 4.38 -20.65
CA ARG A 363 -3.75 5.16 -19.57
C ARG A 363 -2.84 6.14 -18.83
N ASN A 364 -3.32 7.37 -18.68
CA ASN A 364 -2.63 8.44 -17.98
C ASN A 364 -2.99 8.54 -16.48
N ASP A 365 -3.35 7.46 -15.78
CA ASP A 365 -3.72 7.58 -14.36
C ASP A 365 -2.51 8.10 -13.54
N ILE A 366 -2.68 9.21 -12.82
CA ILE A 366 -1.60 9.84 -12.04
C ILE A 366 -1.66 9.49 -10.56
N LEU A 367 -2.77 8.93 -10.10
CA LEU A 367 -2.95 8.43 -8.74
C LEU A 367 -4.00 7.32 -8.75
N MET A 368 -3.75 6.27 -7.98
CA MET A 368 -4.70 5.22 -7.65
C MET A 368 -4.71 5.02 -6.15
N ILE A 369 -5.90 4.88 -5.58
CA ILE A 369 -6.11 4.44 -4.20
C ILE A 369 -7.10 3.30 -4.25
N ALA A 370 -6.84 2.23 -3.51
CA ALA A 370 -7.77 1.13 -3.36
C ALA A 370 -7.96 0.69 -1.92
N GLY A 371 -9.03 -0.06 -1.70
CA GLY A 371 -9.41 -0.49 -0.37
C GLY A 371 -10.63 -1.37 -0.34
N SER A 372 -11.14 -1.52 0.88
CA SER A 372 -12.36 -2.27 1.19
C SER A 372 -13.41 -1.36 1.81
N GLY A 373 -14.67 -1.73 1.64
CA GLY A 373 -15.81 -0.98 2.18
C GLY A 373 -17.09 -1.79 2.09
N VAL A 374 -18.20 -1.16 2.44
CA VAL A 374 -19.55 -1.74 2.28
C VAL A 374 -20.30 -0.99 1.20
N ASP A 375 -20.87 -1.74 0.25
CA ASP A 375 -21.70 -1.19 -0.82
C ASP A 375 -23.12 -0.81 -0.32
N PRO A 376 -23.94 -0.12 -1.13
CA PRO A 376 -25.28 0.30 -0.73
C PRO A 376 -26.24 -0.85 -0.40
N GLU A 377 -25.90 -2.06 -0.84
CA GLU A 377 -26.64 -3.29 -0.57
C GLU A 377 -26.22 -3.96 0.75
N GLY A 378 -25.20 -3.43 1.45
CA GLY A 378 -24.66 -3.98 2.70
C GLY A 378 -23.60 -5.06 2.49
N THR A 379 -23.07 -5.21 1.26
CA THR A 379 -22.08 -6.23 0.92
C THR A 379 -20.67 -5.68 1.06
N HIS A 380 -19.80 -6.42 1.77
CA HIS A 380 -18.37 -6.10 1.79
C HIS A 380 -17.76 -6.29 0.41
N CYS A 381 -17.25 -5.20 -0.15
CA CYS A 381 -16.69 -5.14 -1.48
C CYS A 381 -15.38 -4.35 -1.47
N SER A 382 -14.57 -4.62 -2.48
CA SER A 382 -13.38 -3.83 -2.74
C SER A 382 -13.73 -2.66 -3.64
N TRP A 383 -12.91 -1.62 -3.62
CA TRP A 383 -13.08 -0.44 -4.45
C TRP A 383 -11.73 0.11 -4.89
N ARG A 384 -11.77 0.88 -5.98
CA ARG A 384 -10.64 1.64 -6.49
C ARG A 384 -11.08 3.04 -6.88
N ILE A 385 -10.29 4.03 -6.49
CA ILE A 385 -10.40 5.41 -6.97
C ILE A 385 -9.20 5.68 -7.87
N THR A 386 -9.44 6.17 -9.08
CA THR A 386 -8.38 6.61 -9.99
C THR A 386 -8.50 8.08 -10.29
N PHE A 387 -7.36 8.70 -10.52
CA PHE A 387 -7.29 10.09 -10.95
C PHE A 387 -6.53 10.17 -12.27
N THR A 388 -7.21 10.64 -13.31
CA THR A 388 -6.69 10.75 -14.67
C THR A 388 -6.65 12.24 -15.06
N PRO A 389 -5.51 12.79 -15.52
CA PRO A 389 -5.48 14.08 -16.18
C PRO A 389 -6.28 13.96 -17.48
N ARG A 390 -7.04 15.00 -17.83
CA ARG A 390 -7.82 15.01 -19.07
C ARG A 390 -6.91 14.84 -20.30
N ASP A 391 -7.47 14.21 -21.33
CA ASP A 391 -6.87 14.10 -22.67
C ASP A 391 -6.60 15.46 -23.37
N ASP A 392 -7.11 16.58 -22.84
CA ASP A 392 -6.84 17.94 -23.34
C ASP A 392 -5.59 18.61 -22.71
N VAL A 393 -4.83 17.90 -21.88
CA VAL A 393 -3.72 18.44 -21.09
C VAL A 393 -2.36 17.92 -21.60
N GLU A 394 -1.85 18.54 -22.67
CA GLU A 394 -0.62 18.10 -23.35
C GLU A 394 0.71 18.57 -22.69
N THR A 395 0.72 19.19 -21.49
CA THR A 395 1.98 19.69 -20.91
C THR A 395 2.36 19.14 -19.52
N PRO A 396 3.64 18.77 -19.29
CA PRO A 396 4.14 18.30 -17.98
C PRO A 396 3.87 19.23 -16.80
N ARG A 397 3.83 20.55 -17.02
CA ARG A 397 3.51 21.54 -15.98
C ARG A 397 2.07 21.44 -15.46
N GLN A 398 1.14 21.01 -16.29
CA GLN A 398 -0.27 20.87 -15.92
C GLN A 398 -0.54 19.52 -15.23
N ILE A 399 0.26 18.48 -15.52
CA ILE A 399 0.30 17.25 -14.71
C ILE A 399 0.82 17.57 -13.29
N THR A 400 1.86 18.40 -13.17
CA THR A 400 2.31 18.90 -11.86
C THR A 400 1.22 19.69 -11.14
N ALA A 401 0.46 20.53 -11.85
CA ALA A 401 -0.67 21.27 -11.27
C ALA A 401 -1.85 20.36 -10.89
N ALA A 402 -2.16 19.32 -11.68
CA ALA A 402 -3.16 18.31 -11.36
C ALA A 402 -2.76 17.47 -10.14
N ARG A 403 -1.47 17.10 -10.04
CA ARG A 403 -0.88 16.49 -8.82
C ARG A 403 -0.97 17.44 -7.62
N TYR A 404 -0.76 18.74 -7.84
CA TYR A 404 -0.93 19.79 -6.83
C TYR A 404 -2.39 19.91 -6.38
N LEU A 405 -3.37 19.78 -7.29
CA LEU A 405 -4.82 19.82 -7.04
C LEU A 405 -5.40 18.57 -6.37
N LEU A 406 -4.75 17.42 -6.58
CA LEU A 406 -5.24 16.12 -6.11
C LEU A 406 -5.02 15.93 -4.61
N LEU A 407 -4.07 16.70 -4.08
CA LEU A 407 -3.38 16.41 -2.84
C LEU A 407 -3.04 17.68 -2.05
N HIS A 408 -3.41 18.85 -2.58
CA HIS A 408 -3.59 20.11 -1.86
C HIS A 408 -4.95 20.71 -2.15
#